data_AF-A0A9D6E7T7-F1
#
_entry.id   AF-A0A9D6E7T7-F1
#
_cell.length_a   1.000
_cell.length_b   1.000
_cell.length_c   1.000
_cell.angle_alpha   90.00
_cell.angle_beta   90.00
_cell.angle_gamma   90.00
#
_symmetry.space_group_name_H-M   'P 1'
#
loop_
_entity.id
_entity.type
_entity.pdbx_description
1 polymer ?
#
loop_
_entity_poly.entity_id
_entity_poly.type
_entity_poly.pdbx_seq_one_letter_code
_entity_poly.pdbx_strand_id
1 'polypeptide(L)' 'MTWMFAYGDLMGEHLLRDYGAQPALLSGYHRRFDHYSTRLWGSPEHPCPVLGLSPGGECWGLAFRVP' A
#
# COMPACT_ATOMS: atom_id res chain seq x y z
N MET A 1 -17.87 7.25 7.30
CA MET A 1 -16.49 7.64 7.65
C MET A 1 -15.65 6.39 7.77
N THR A 2 -14.80 6.16 6.77
CA THR A 2 -13.95 4.95 6.67
C THR A 2 -12.49 5.40 6.64
N TRP A 3 -11.61 4.57 7.21
CA TRP A 3 -10.17 4.77 7.13
C TRP A 3 -9.58 3.79 6.11
N MET A 4 -8.66 4.30 5.29
CA MET A 4 -7.83 3.45 4.43
C MET A 4 -6.39 3.49 4.93
N PHE A 5 -5.77 2.32 5.04
CA PHE A 5 -4.34 2.18 5.31
C PHE A 5 -3.58 1.96 4.01
N ALA A 6 -2.60 2.81 3.72
CA ALA A 6 -1.73 2.72 2.57
C ALA A 6 -0.36 2.16 2.96
N TYR A 7 0.10 1.20 2.16
CA TYR A 7 1.35 0.46 2.35
C TYR A 7 2.21 0.38 1.08
N GLY A 8 1.82 1.05 0.01
CA GLY A 8 2.48 1.00 -1.31
C GLY A 8 2.18 2.24 -2.12
N ASP A 9 1.74 2.08 -3.38
CA ASP A 9 1.50 3.18 -4.33
C ASP A 9 0.57 4.29 -3.78
N LEU A 10 -0.36 3.93 -2.89
CA LEU A 10 -1.25 4.90 -2.23
C LEU A 10 -0.53 5.88 -1.27
N MET A 11 0.75 5.65 -0.96
CA MET A 11 1.59 6.56 -0.18
C MET A 11 2.18 7.69 -1.05
N GLY A 12 1.82 7.76 -2.33
CA GLY A 12 2.29 8.77 -3.27
C GLY A 12 1.81 10.20 -2.98
N GLU A 13 2.57 11.17 -3.47
CA GLU A 13 2.40 12.61 -3.19
C GLU A 13 1.01 13.15 -3.53
N HIS A 14 0.35 12.62 -4.57
CA HIS A 14 -0.97 13.09 -5.00
C HIS A 14 -2.05 12.83 -3.92
N LEU A 15 -2.08 11.62 -3.36
CA LEU A 15 -3.06 11.26 -2.33
C LEU A 15 -2.83 12.01 -1.02
N LEU A 16 -1.57 12.32 -0.71
CA LEU A 16 -1.19 13.18 0.42
C LEU A 16 -1.71 14.61 0.27
N ARG A 17 -1.81 15.14 -0.96
CA ARG A 17 -2.34 16.49 -1.21
C ARG A 17 -3.86 16.54 -1.10
N ASP A 18 -4.54 15.54 -1.64
CA ASP A 18 -6.01 15.56 -1.76
C ASP A 18 -6.71 15.06 -0.49
N TYR A 19 -6.04 14.17 0.26
CA TYR A 19 -6.56 13.62 1.51
C TYR A 19 -5.57 13.87 2.64
N GLY A 20 -6.09 14.36 3.78
CA GLY A 20 -5.29 14.42 5.00
C GLY A 20 -4.79 13.03 5.38
N ALA A 21 -3.46 12.93 5.55
CA ALA A 21 -2.78 11.68 5.86
C ALA A 21 -2.03 11.79 7.18
N GLN A 22 -1.93 10.68 7.90
CA GLN A 22 -1.10 10.56 9.10
C GLN A 22 -0.27 9.28 9.06
N PRO A 23 0.97 9.28 9.58
CA PRO A 23 1.73 8.06 9.79
C PRO A 23 0.93 7.05 10.61
N ALA A 24 0.95 5.79 10.19
CA ALA A 24 0.24 4.71 10.86
C ALA A 24 1.08 3.44 10.91
N LEU A 25 0.95 2.71 12.01
CA LEU A 25 1.55 1.39 12.19
C LEU A 25 0.45 0.33 12.12
N LEU A 26 0.60 -0.62 11.20
CA LEU A 26 -0.24 -1.80 11.13
C LEU A 26 0.51 -2.97 11.77
N SER A 27 0.11 -3.35 12.98
CA SER A 27 0.65 -4.52 13.69
C SER A 27 0.07 -5.82 13.13
N GLY A 28 0.87 -6.89 13.15
CA GLY A 28 0.47 -8.22 12.70
C GLY A 28 0.60 -8.44 11.19
N TYR A 29 1.15 -7.46 10.46
CA TYR A 29 1.43 -7.56 9.03
C TYR A 29 2.75 -6.86 8.69
N HIS A 30 3.45 -7.34 7.66
CA HIS A 30 4.64 -6.71 7.11
C HIS A 30 4.52 -6.59 5.58
N ARG A 31 5.27 -5.65 5.01
CA ARG A 31 5.33 -5.46 3.55
C ARG A 31 6.21 -6.51 2.91
N ARG A 32 5.74 -7.08 1.80
CA ARG A 32 6.49 -8.04 0.98
C ARG A 32 6.13 -7.86 -0.48
N PHE A 33 7.06 -8.18 -1.38
CA PHE A 33 6.77 -8.37 -2.79
C PHE A 33 6.18 -9.77 -3.01
N ASP A 34 4.89 -9.94 -2.72
CA ASP A 34 4.17 -11.22 -2.76
C ASP A 34 3.02 -11.24 -3.80
N HIS A 35 2.83 -10.15 -4.53
CA HIS A 35 1.91 -10.06 -5.65
C HIS A 35 2.66 -9.86 -6.97
N TYR A 36 1.99 -10.14 -8.09
CA TYR A 36 2.51 -9.88 -9.43
C TYR A 36 1.55 -8.99 -10.21
N SER A 37 2.10 -7.92 -10.79
CA SER A 37 1.39 -7.04 -11.72
C SER A 37 1.74 -7.39 -13.15
N THR A 38 0.72 -7.58 -13.97
CA THR A 38 0.82 -7.89 -15.41
C THR A 38 0.31 -6.75 -16.29
N ARG A 39 0.03 -5.58 -15.70
CA ARG A 39 -0.56 -4.45 -16.43
C ARG A 39 0.06 -3.09 -16.13
N LEU A 40 0.12 -2.71 -14.85
CA LEU A 40 0.61 -1.37 -14.46
C LEU A 40 2.14 -1.33 -14.35
N TRP A 41 2.73 -2.40 -13.83
CA TRP A 41 4.16 -2.48 -13.53
C TRP A 41 4.87 -3.60 -14.30
N GLY A 42 4.15 -4.36 -15.13
CA GLY A 42 4.66 -5.48 -15.92
C GLY A 42 3.70 -5.84 -17.06
N SER A 43 3.94 -6.99 -17.70
CA SER A 43 3.07 -7.56 -18.75
C SER A 43 2.71 -9.01 -18.41
N PRO A 44 1.79 -9.66 -19.15
CA PRO A 44 1.52 -11.09 -18.97
C PRO A 44 2.76 -11.97 -19.22
N GLU A 45 3.63 -11.59 -20.16
CA GLU A 45 4.87 -12.32 -20.49
C GLU A 45 5.99 -12.04 -19.49
N HIS A 46 6.01 -10.83 -18.91
CA HIS A 46 6.99 -10.38 -17.94
C HIS A 46 6.30 -9.77 -16.72
N PRO A 47 5.72 -10.60 -15.83
CA PRO A 47 5.06 -10.11 -14.63
C PRO A 47 6.06 -9.45 -13.67
N CYS A 48 5.67 -8.33 -13.07
CA CYS A 48 6.50 -7.59 -12.13
C CYS A 48 6.05 -7.83 -10.68
N PRO A 49 6.95 -8.23 -9.76
CA PRO A 49 6.62 -8.31 -8.34
C PRO A 49 6.19 -6.93 -7.80
N VAL A 50 5.08 -6.88 -7.07
CA VAL A 50 4.57 -5.67 -6.42
C VAL A 50 4.25 -5.93 -4.95
N LEU A 51 4.17 -4.84 -4.18
CA LEU A 51 3.96 -4.89 -2.74
C LEU A 51 2.58 -5.42 -2.36
N GLY A 52 2.55 -6.28 -1.35
CA GLY A 52 1.38 -6.68 -0.58
C GLY A 52 1.65 -6.70 0.92
N LEU A 53 0.64 -7.12 1.67
CA LEU A 53 0.69 -7.30 3.12
C LEU A 53 0.64 -8.79 3.45
N SER A 54 1.74 -9.28 4.01
CA SER A 54 1.86 -10.65 4.50
C SER A 54 1.65 -10.69 6.03
N PRO A 55 1.02 -11.74 6.60
CA PRO A 55 0.86 -11.88 8.04
C PRO A 55 2.19 -11.88 8.82
N GLY A 56 2.15 -11.36 10.04
CA GLY A 56 3.26 -11.28 10.98
C GLY A 56 4.04 -9.96 10.91
N GLY A 57 4.71 -9.61 12.01
CA GLY A 57 5.55 -8.40 12.09
C GLY A 57 4.75 -7.11 12.24
N GLU A 58 5.29 -6.03 11.68
CA GLU A 58 4.68 -4.71 11.70
C GLU A 58 5.01 -3.93 10.43
N CYS A 59 4.09 -3.05 10.02
CA CYS A 59 4.21 -2.26 8.80
C CYS A 59 3.90 -0.79 9.08
N TRP A 60 4.89 0.07 8.89
CA TRP A 60 4.67 1.51 8.79
C TRP A 60 4.10 1.90 7.43
N GLY A 61 3.09 2.76 7.46
CA GLY A 61 2.38 3.29 6.30
C GLY A 61 1.69 4.61 6.60
N LEU A 62 0.63 4.90 5.86
CA LEU A 62 -0.18 6.11 6.04
C LEU A 62 -1.66 5.75 6.22
N ALA A 63 -2.37 6.49 7.05
CA ALA A 63 -3.82 6.39 7.20
C ALA A 63 -4.51 7.63 6.63
N PHE A 64 -5.48 7.42 5.74
CA PHE A 64 -6.29 8.45 5.11
C PHE A 64 -7.74 8.34 5.56
N ARG A 65 -8.36 9.47 5.86
CA ARG A 65 -9.82 9.51 6.10
C ARG A 65 -10.52 9.73 4.77
N VAL A 66 -11.32 8.75 4.36
CA VAL A 66 -12.14 8.86 3.15
C VAL A 66 -13.60 9.17 3.53
N PRO A 67 -14.32 9.97 2.71
CA PRO A 67 -15.73 10.28 2.93
C PRO A 67 -16.60 9.04 3.16
#